data_AF-A0A7C3DUK8-F1
#
_entry.id   AF-A0A7C3DUK8-F1
#
_cell.length_a   1.000
_cell.length_b   1.000
_cell.length_c   1.000
_cell.angle_alpha   90.00
_cell.angle_beta   90.00
_cell.angle_gamma   90.00
#
_symmetry.space_group_name_H-M   'P 1'
#
loop_
_entity.id
_entity.type
_entity.pdbx_description
1 polymer ?
#
loop_
_entity_poly.entity_id
_entity_poly.type
_entity_poly.pdbx_seq_one_letter_code
_entity_poly.pdbx_strand_id
1 'polypeptide(L)' 'LKHIPVIFLTAKTDSREVGKAMRAGAAACLAKPFDPLRIADQIESITQSGCAK' A
#
# COMPACT_ATOMS: atom_id res chain seq x y z
N LEU A 1 -20.11 0.10 0.19
CA LEU A 1 -18.68 0.26 -0.15
C LEU A 1 -17.86 -0.64 0.78
N LYS A 2 -17.81 -1.95 0.52
CA LYS A 2 -17.04 -2.89 1.34
C LYS A 2 -15.73 -3.19 0.61
N HIS A 3 -14.60 -2.92 1.28
CA HIS A 3 -13.22 -3.28 0.92
C HIS A 3 -12.64 -2.71 -0.39
N ILE A 4 -12.48 -1.37 -0.47
CA ILE A 4 -11.54 -0.79 -1.44
C ILE A 4 -10.16 -0.74 -0.77
N PRO A 5 -9.14 -1.47 -1.27
CA PRO A 5 -7.79 -1.43 -0.70
C PRO A 5 -7.15 -0.06 -0.96
N VAL A 6 -6.68 0.59 0.10
CA VAL A 6 -6.03 1.91 0.04
C VAL A 6 -4.53 1.77 0.22
N ILE A 7 -3.74 2.29 -0.72
CA ILE A 7 -2.27 2.26 -0.68
C ILE A 7 -1.76 3.69 -0.51
N PHE A 8 -0.96 3.93 0.53
CA PHE A 8 -0.35 5.23 0.79
C PHE A 8 0.98 5.39 0.04
N LEU A 9 1.21 6.54 -0.58
CA LEU A 9 2.47 6.88 -1.25
C LEU A 9 3.21 7.98 -0.47
N THR A 10 4.38 7.68 0.09
CA THR A 10 5.16 8.62 0.91
C THR A 10 6.56 8.87 0.33
N ALA A 11 7.04 10.12 0.37
CA ALA A 11 8.45 10.42 0.09
C ALA A 11 9.36 10.14 1.30
N LYS A 12 8.77 9.95 2.48
CA LYS A 12 9.49 9.72 3.74
C LYS A 12 9.11 8.35 4.30
N THR A 13 10.03 7.40 4.23
CA THR A 13 9.94 6.05 4.81
C THR A 13 10.26 6.06 6.30
N ASP A 14 9.73 7.02 7.04
CA ASP A 14 9.84 7.01 8.50
C ASP A 14 8.90 5.91 9.03
N SER A 15 9.42 4.97 9.80
CA SER A 15 8.67 3.81 10.31
C SER A 15 7.42 4.23 11.10
N ARG A 16 7.42 5.44 11.68
CA ARG A 16 6.27 6.02 12.37
C ARG A 16 5.10 6.33 11.43
N GLU A 17 5.38 6.88 10.25
CA GLU A 17 4.35 7.27 9.28
C GLU A 17 3.74 6.04 8.62
N VAL A 18 4.57 5.04 8.29
CA VAL A 18 4.08 3.72 7.85
C VAL A 18 3.19 3.10 8.91
N GLY A 19 3.62 3.10 10.18
CA GLY A 19 2.81 2.57 11.28
C GLY A 19 1.47 3.29 11.46
N LYS A 20 1.41 4.62 11.25
CA LYS A 20 0.15 5.38 11.27
C LYS A 20 -0.77 5.00 10.12
N ALA A 21 -0.24 4.89 8.90
CA ALA A 21 -1.02 4.50 7.72
C ALA A 21 -1.61 3.10 7.88
N MET A 22 -0.83 2.13 8.34
CA MET A 22 -1.30 0.76 8.58
C MET A 22 -2.39 0.72 9.67
N ARG A 23 -2.23 1.48 10.76
CA ARG A 23 -3.28 1.58 11.81
C ARG A 23 -4.57 2.24 11.32
N ALA A 24 -4.49 3.11 10.31
CA ALA A 24 -5.66 3.73 9.69
C ALA A 24 -6.41 2.78 8.74
N GLY A 25 -5.94 1.55 8.53
CA GLY A 25 -6.55 0.57 7.63
C GLY A 25 -6.01 0.64 6.20
N ALA A 26 -4.83 1.22 5.98
CA ALA A 26 -4.16 1.11 4.69
C ALA A 26 -3.77 -0.35 4.40
N ALA A 27 -3.93 -0.76 3.16
CA ALA A 27 -3.48 -2.07 2.68
C ALA A 27 -1.95 -2.12 2.55
N ALA A 28 -1.32 -1.00 2.20
CA ALA A 28 0.14 -0.87 2.12
C ALA A 28 0.60 0.59 2.13
N CYS A 29 1.91 0.77 2.33
CA CYS A 29 2.59 2.06 2.24
C CYS A 29 3.80 1.92 1.31
N LEU A 30 3.79 2.61 0.17
CA LEU A 30 4.84 2.62 -0.84
C LEU A 30 5.68 3.89 -0.75
N ALA A 31 7.00 3.73 -0.89
CA ALA A 31 7.94 4.84 -0.90
C ALA A 31 8.08 5.43 -2.31
N LYS A 32 8.23 6.76 -2.41
CA LYS A 32 8.62 7.45 -3.63
C LYS A 32 10.14 7.70 -3.63
N PRO A 33 10.82 7.62 -4.78
CA PRO A 33 10.31 7.23 -6.09
C PRO A 33 10.07 5.71 -6.19
N PHE A 34 9.01 5.32 -6.89
CA PHE A 34 8.74 3.92 -7.21
C PHE A 34 9.14 3.61 -8.65
N ASP A 35 9.40 2.34 -8.93
CA ASP A 35 9.69 1.87 -10.27
C ASP A 35 8.36 1.61 -11.02
N PRO A 36 8.08 2.34 -12.13
CA PRO A 36 6.85 2.18 -12.90
C PRO A 36 6.64 0.76 -13.45
N LEU A 37 7.72 0.01 -13.69
CA LEU A 37 7.65 -1.36 -14.19
C LEU A 37 7.32 -2.36 -13.09
N ARG A 38 7.61 -2.04 -11.83
CA ARG A 38 7.39 -2.93 -10.67
C ARG A 38 6.18 -2.57 -9.82
N ILE A 39 5.67 -1.34 -9.93
CA ILE A 39 4.54 -0.89 -9.13
C ILE A 39 3.26 -1.67 -9.43
N ALA A 40 3.08 -2.13 -10.68
CA ALA A 40 1.95 -2.97 -11.07
C ALA A 40 1.95 -4.29 -10.28
N ASP A 41 3.06 -5.03 -10.31
CA ASP A 41 3.22 -6.29 -9.55
C ASP A 41 3.01 -6.07 -8.03
N GLN A 42 3.52 -4.96 -7.50
CA GLN A 42 3.34 -4.60 -6.10
C GLN A 42 1.87 -4.36 -5.76
N ILE A 43 1.15 -3.58 -6.58
CA ILE A 43 -0.27 -3.29 -6.37
C ILE A 43 -1.11 -4.58 -6.49
N GLU A 44 -0.82 -5.43 -7.48
CA GLU A 44 -1.52 -6.71 -7.64
C GLU A 44 -1.35 -7.61 -6.41
N SER A 45 -0.13 -7.72 -5.88
CA SER A 45 0.14 -8.50 -4.66
C SER A 45 -0.63 -7.96 -3.44
N ILE A 46 -0.70 -6.63 -3.28
CA ILE A 46 -1.41 -5.99 -2.17
C ILE A 46 -2.93 -6.18 -2.31
N THR A 47 -3.47 -6.04 -3.52
CA THR A 47 -4.91 -6.11 -3.76
C THR A 47 -5.46 -7.54 -3.77
N GLN A 48 -4.68 -8.53 -4.19
CA GLN A 48 -5.07 -9.95 -4.12
C GLN A 48 -5.24 -10.46 -2.67
N SER A 49 -4.51 -9.88 -1.72
CA SER A 49 -4.60 -10.26 -0.29
C SER A 49 -5.95 -9.89 0.36
N GLY A 50 -6.70 -8.94 -0.23
CA GLY A 50 -8.06 -8.57 0.21
C GLY A 50 -9.18 -9.39 -0.44
N CYS A 51 -8.87 -10.13 -1.50
CA CYS A 51 -9.79 -11.03 -2.17
C CYS A 51 -9.45 -12.45 -1.73
N ALA A 52 -9.82 -12.81 -0.49
CA ALA A 52 -10.02 -14.21 -0.17
C ALA A 52 -11.08 -14.73 -1.16
N LYS A 53 -10.69 -15.75 -1.93
CA LYS A 53 -11.62 -16.56 -2.71
C LYS A 53 -12.70 -17.16 -1.80
#